data_AF-A0A940X559-F1
#
_entry.id   AF-A0A940X559-F1
#
_cell.length_a   1.000
_cell.length_b   1.000
_cell.length_c   1.000
_cell.angle_alpha   90.00
_cell.angle_beta   90.00
_cell.angle_gamma   90.00
#
_symmetry.space_group_name_H-M   'P 1'
#
loop_
_entity.id
_entity.type
_entity.pdbx_description
1 polymer ?
#
loop_
_entity_poly.entity_id
_entity_poly.type
_entity_poly.pdbx_seq_one_letter_code
_entity_poly.pdbx_strand_id
1 'polypeptide(L)'
;MLPRGFILLFALALCACQRSPHASASHASAAAGEAGQVTVGADEGDSAALNWRPPALLLAEADIPAARRRAARALSQQRLFATVDDAIPLYLAILAVKPDDAAARAGLDKARVALLKQGDTALGSADSEADVLGESLREARQVAAVARSLWPDDAAVLAYLERVDVAEQALALNEQGERQLDDEALGLGEQQGALRSFRAALQLSPANARARQGVAAVESAVIRRAEDAAQAGDFDGAGQWLQHAAQVRNDAQTIADARQRIEAVRTARIAALRDAGVNALSTARGLAPPAMRKVREQLAEVLRIAAPGDAVAADFRRRVDLATHYGLYRPGQAFTDALSGGGRGPEMIVVPHGAFRMGAEEGEQDATDAEKPAHYIRFDRGFAMSRRAVTVAEFRRFVESSGRRPRATRRGHSLVYDERSGNFIRRSGVDWQSGYDGRLAADDQPVLHVSVHDAEAYADWLSQQTGAGYRLPSEAEFEYALRAGGSGRFPWGDAATPPKGFGNLAGSRDVSPSGRNWNNVFAGYGDGWWGPAPGGTFKPNAWGLYDMGSNVSEWVADCWHASYRRAPTDGVAWFNPGCRARVVRGGSWASSPAQSRAAWRSSTDSDMTNARVGFRVVRGI
;
A
#
# COMPACT_ATOMS: atom_id res chain seq x y z
N MET A 1 -47.68 17.65 36.37
CA MET A 1 -47.22 16.90 37.55
C MET A 1 -45.69 16.83 37.51
N LEU A 2 -45.05 17.55 38.45
CA LEU A 2 -43.62 17.57 38.76
C LEU A 2 -43.27 16.38 39.70
N PRO A 3 -42.00 15.96 39.84
CA PRO A 3 -41.07 16.61 40.81
C PRO A 3 -39.71 16.99 40.19
N ARG A 4 -39.16 18.19 40.44
CA ARG A 4 -38.21 18.56 41.53
C ARG A 4 -36.90 17.76 41.46
N GLY A 5 -35.70 18.27 41.16
CA GLY A 5 -35.12 19.61 41.32
C GLY A 5 -34.02 19.54 42.38
N PHE A 6 -32.76 19.86 42.06
CA PHE A 6 -31.81 20.57 42.95
C PHE A 6 -30.55 21.02 42.18
N ILE A 7 -30.38 22.34 42.14
CA ILE A 7 -29.17 23.10 41.78
C ILE A 7 -28.33 23.24 43.05
N LEU A 8 -27.00 23.20 42.98
CA LEU A 8 -26.17 24.05 43.84
C LEU A 8 -24.76 24.27 43.24
N LEU A 9 -24.49 25.53 42.88
CA LEU A 9 -23.17 26.14 42.78
C LEU A 9 -22.60 26.34 44.21
N PHE A 10 -21.29 26.25 44.38
CA PHE A 10 -20.56 27.10 45.33
C PHE A 10 -19.15 27.39 44.84
N ALA A 11 -18.74 28.63 45.01
CA ALA A 11 -17.46 29.20 44.64
C ALA A 11 -16.68 29.66 45.90
N LEU A 12 -15.35 29.75 45.72
CA LEU A 12 -14.40 30.74 46.26
C LEU A 12 -13.70 30.59 47.64
N ALA A 13 -12.44 31.07 47.58
CA ALA A 13 -11.50 31.60 48.61
C ALA A 13 -10.52 30.60 49.27
N LEU A 14 -9.20 30.63 48.98
CA LEU A 14 -8.12 31.61 49.32
C LEU A 14 -7.52 31.44 50.73
N CYS A 15 -6.23 31.07 50.77
CA CYS A 15 -5.14 31.46 51.71
C CYS A 15 -3.89 30.71 51.21
N ALA A 16 -2.82 31.26 50.64
CA ALA A 16 -1.99 32.44 50.95
C ALA A 16 -1.35 32.38 52.35
N CYS A 17 -0.06 32.06 52.39
CA CYS A 17 0.92 32.68 53.29
C CYS A 17 2.34 32.47 52.74
N GLN A 18 2.84 33.52 52.09
CA GLN A 18 4.25 33.84 51.96
C GLN A 18 4.84 34.16 53.34
N ARG A 19 6.16 34.04 53.50
CA ARG A 19 6.92 35.12 54.14
C ARG A 19 8.36 35.20 53.64
N SER A 20 8.65 36.41 53.19
CA SER A 20 9.88 36.93 52.60
C SER A 20 10.83 37.48 53.70
N PRO A 21 11.62 38.56 53.50
CA PRO A 21 13.07 38.55 53.21
C PRO A 21 13.88 39.47 54.16
N HIS A 22 15.17 39.69 53.91
CA HIS A 22 15.93 40.98 54.03
C HIS A 22 17.44 40.71 53.79
N ALA A 23 18.07 41.29 52.76
CA ALA A 23 18.80 42.59 52.72
C ALA A 23 20.12 42.56 53.53
N SER A 24 21.31 43.01 53.09
CA SER A 24 21.70 44.02 52.08
C SER A 24 23.23 44.06 51.86
N ALA A 25 23.65 44.69 50.74
CA ALA A 25 24.93 45.41 50.46
C ALA A 25 26.22 44.58 50.22
N SER A 26 27.21 44.97 49.38
CA SER A 26 27.39 46.02 48.36
C SER A 26 28.72 45.77 47.59
N HIS A 27 28.80 46.33 46.37
CA HIS A 27 30.00 46.74 45.61
C HIS A 27 30.87 45.75 44.82
N ALA A 28 31.16 46.22 43.60
CA ALA A 28 31.93 45.67 42.50
C ALA A 28 33.43 45.47 42.77
N SER A 29 34.04 44.50 42.07
CA SER A 29 35.42 44.57 41.56
C SER A 29 35.65 43.54 40.45
N ALA A 30 36.54 43.88 39.52
CA ALA A 30 36.84 43.22 38.26
C ALA A 30 37.68 41.92 38.35
N ALA A 31 37.63 41.17 37.25
CA ALA A 31 38.67 40.31 36.64
C ALA A 31 39.25 39.11 37.43
N ALA A 32 39.06 37.91 36.88
CA ALA A 32 40.12 36.93 36.54
C ALA A 32 39.51 35.69 35.87
N GLY A 33 40.12 35.24 34.77
CA GLY A 33 39.69 34.08 34.00
C GLY A 33 39.88 32.75 34.74
N GLU A 34 38.93 31.84 34.58
CA GLU A 34 39.03 30.47 35.07
C GLU A 34 39.87 29.61 34.13
N ALA A 35 40.88 29.00 34.73
CA ALA A 35 41.86 28.13 34.13
C ALA A 35 41.24 26.80 33.67
N GLY A 36 41.59 26.40 32.45
CA GLY A 36 41.35 25.06 31.95
C GLY A 36 42.13 24.03 32.77
N GLN A 37 41.43 23.02 33.26
CA GLN A 37 42.02 21.79 33.78
C GLN A 37 42.58 20.99 32.60
N VAL A 38 43.90 20.91 32.50
CA VAL A 38 44.63 19.98 31.62
C VAL A 38 44.80 18.67 32.37
N THR A 39 44.09 17.63 31.95
CA THR A 39 44.37 16.25 32.36
C THR A 39 45.60 15.76 31.59
N VAL A 40 46.73 15.61 32.27
CA VAL A 40 47.95 15.01 31.75
C VAL A 40 47.76 13.50 31.73
N GLY A 41 47.67 12.92 30.52
CA GLY A 41 47.62 11.49 30.29
C GLY A 41 48.50 11.13 29.10
N ALA A 42 49.58 10.39 29.39
CA ALA A 42 50.52 9.73 28.48
C ALA A 42 51.28 10.64 27.49
N ASP A 43 52.24 11.44 27.99
CA ASP A 43 53.12 12.24 27.09
C ASP A 43 54.54 12.52 27.63
N GLU A 44 55.15 11.56 28.35
CA GLU A 44 56.56 11.69 28.74
C GLU A 44 57.54 11.43 27.56
N GLY A 45 57.05 10.93 26.42
CA GLY A 45 57.85 10.68 25.22
C GLY A 45 57.98 11.88 24.27
N ASP A 46 56.94 12.69 24.10
CA ASP A 46 56.91 13.76 23.09
C ASP A 46 57.58 15.07 23.54
N SER A 47 57.73 15.33 24.86
CA SER A 47 58.38 16.56 25.32
C SER A 47 59.88 16.63 24.98
N ALA A 48 60.53 15.47 24.81
CA ALA A 48 61.93 15.38 24.39
C ALA A 48 62.11 15.67 22.88
N ALA A 49 61.06 15.46 22.07
CA ALA A 49 61.11 15.67 20.63
C ALA A 49 61.06 17.17 20.25
N LEU A 50 60.54 18.04 21.11
CA LEU A 50 60.36 19.48 20.81
C LEU A 50 61.60 20.35 21.06
N ASN A 51 62.56 19.86 21.86
CA ASN A 51 63.74 20.62 22.29
C ASN A 51 65.03 19.82 22.05
N TRP A 52 65.47 19.75 20.79
CA TRP A 52 66.75 19.11 20.49
C TRP A 52 67.91 19.92 21.08
N ARG A 53 68.79 19.26 21.82
CA ARG A 53 70.07 19.83 22.27
C ARG A 53 71.22 19.01 21.68
N PRO A 54 72.29 19.67 21.20
CA PRO A 54 73.44 18.94 20.70
C PRO A 54 74.04 18.09 21.83
N PRO A 55 74.27 16.78 21.60
CA PRO A 55 74.99 15.93 22.53
C PRO A 55 76.35 16.53 22.90
N ALA A 56 76.66 16.63 24.20
CA ALA A 56 77.90 17.25 24.65
C ALA A 56 79.12 16.41 24.24
N LEU A 57 79.98 16.97 23.41
CA LEU A 57 81.25 16.37 22.99
C LEU A 57 82.41 17.33 23.30
N LEU A 58 83.28 16.93 24.22
CA LEU A 58 84.53 17.64 24.50
C LEU A 58 85.58 17.20 23.47
N LEU A 59 86.01 18.13 22.62
CA LEU A 59 87.00 17.89 21.57
C LEU A 59 88.27 18.69 21.86
N ALA A 60 89.44 18.03 21.84
CA ALA A 60 90.71 18.73 21.89
C ALA A 60 91.12 19.22 20.49
N GLU A 61 91.83 20.35 20.41
CA GLU A 61 92.22 20.97 19.13
C GLU A 61 93.05 20.02 18.24
N ALA A 62 93.88 19.16 18.86
CA ALA A 62 94.67 18.13 18.18
C ALA A 62 93.81 17.09 17.42
N ASP A 63 92.56 16.87 17.84
CA ASP A 63 91.69 15.82 17.31
C ASP A 63 90.78 16.30 16.16
N ILE A 64 90.80 17.61 15.85
CA ILE A 64 89.97 18.22 14.80
C ILE A 64 90.08 17.49 13.44
N PRO A 65 91.27 17.11 12.91
CA PRO A 65 91.37 16.40 11.63
C PRO A 65 90.67 15.03 11.64
N ALA A 66 90.72 14.32 12.78
CA ALA A 66 90.06 13.02 12.94
C ALA A 66 88.55 13.19 13.07
N ALA A 67 88.10 14.17 13.84
CA ALA A 67 86.69 14.55 13.96
C ALA A 67 86.09 14.95 12.60
N ARG A 68 86.81 15.72 11.76
CA ARG A 68 86.38 16.10 10.41
C ARG A 68 86.12 14.89 9.51
N ARG A 69 86.99 13.87 9.55
CA ARG A 69 86.81 12.62 8.78
C ARG A 69 85.62 11.81 9.30
N ARG A 70 85.45 11.72 10.62
CA ARG A 70 84.30 11.04 11.24
C ARG A 70 82.98 11.72 10.88
N ALA A 71 82.93 13.06 10.94
CA ALA A 71 81.75 13.85 10.58
C ALA A 71 81.37 13.66 9.10
N ALA A 72 82.35 13.72 8.18
CA ALA A 72 82.11 13.48 6.77
C ALA A 72 81.63 12.05 6.48
N ARG A 73 82.16 11.06 7.20
CA ARG A 73 81.71 9.66 7.11
C ARG A 73 80.28 9.50 7.62
N ALA A 74 79.95 10.06 8.78
CA ALA A 74 78.60 10.04 9.33
C ALA A 74 77.59 10.69 8.37
N LEU A 75 77.95 11.82 7.77
CA LEU A 75 77.13 12.51 6.75
C LEU A 75 76.88 11.63 5.53
N SER A 76 77.92 10.95 5.01
CA SER A 76 77.77 10.02 3.88
C SER A 76 76.88 8.80 4.19
N GLN A 77 76.76 8.45 5.47
CA GLN A 77 75.92 7.37 5.98
C GLN A 77 74.51 7.84 6.41
N GLN A 78 74.16 9.11 6.19
CA GLN A 78 72.92 9.73 6.66
C GLN A 78 72.70 9.64 8.19
N ARG A 79 73.79 9.52 8.96
CA ARG A 79 73.74 9.60 10.43
C ARG A 79 73.94 11.05 10.85
N LEU A 80 72.83 11.74 11.10
CA LEU A 80 72.82 13.20 11.15
C LEU A 80 72.86 13.78 12.57
N PHE A 81 72.04 13.34 13.52
CA PHE A 81 71.83 14.09 14.78
C PHE A 81 71.49 13.28 16.04
N ALA A 82 71.40 11.95 15.97
CA ALA A 82 70.92 11.11 17.07
C ALA A 82 71.97 10.88 18.17
N THR A 83 73.26 10.81 17.81
CA THR A 83 74.36 10.48 18.72
C THR A 83 75.53 11.45 18.62
N VAL A 84 76.43 11.43 19.62
CA VAL A 84 77.70 12.21 19.59
C VAL A 84 78.60 11.88 18.38
N ASP A 85 78.39 10.72 17.75
CA ASP A 85 79.13 10.21 16.60
C ASP A 85 78.52 10.57 15.24
N ASP A 86 77.48 11.39 15.25
CA ASP A 86 76.75 11.79 14.05
C ASP A 86 77.28 13.11 13.48
N ALA A 87 76.93 13.39 12.22
CA ALA A 87 77.53 14.47 11.44
C ALA A 87 77.37 15.84 12.12
N ILE A 88 76.17 16.20 12.55
CA ILE A 88 75.85 17.52 13.09
C ILE A 88 76.57 17.75 14.44
N PRO A 89 76.49 16.87 15.46
CA PRO A 89 77.21 17.04 16.72
C PRO A 89 78.74 17.14 16.54
N LEU A 90 79.32 16.34 15.63
CA LEU A 90 80.76 16.40 15.34
C LEU A 90 81.16 17.73 14.68
N TYR A 91 80.38 18.25 13.73
CA TYR A 91 80.66 19.55 13.12
C TYR A 91 80.49 20.71 14.12
N LEU A 92 79.48 20.66 14.99
CA LEU A 92 79.28 21.66 16.06
C LEU A 92 80.43 21.64 17.07
N ALA A 93 80.91 20.45 17.47
CA ALA A 93 82.05 20.33 18.38
C ALA A 93 83.34 20.90 17.78
N ILE A 94 83.57 20.71 16.47
CA ILE A 94 84.71 21.32 15.77
C ILE A 94 84.58 22.85 15.76
N LEU A 95 83.39 23.38 15.44
CA LEU A 95 83.15 24.83 15.39
C LEU A 95 83.18 25.50 16.77
N ALA A 96 82.89 24.76 17.84
CA ALA A 96 83.02 25.24 19.22
C ALA A 96 84.50 25.46 19.62
N VAL A 97 85.41 24.63 19.11
CA VAL A 97 86.87 24.75 19.36
C VAL A 97 87.53 25.68 18.34
N LYS A 98 87.11 25.61 17.07
CA LYS A 98 87.66 26.38 15.95
C LYS A 98 86.54 27.02 15.11
N PRO A 99 86.04 28.21 15.50
CA PRO A 99 84.89 28.84 14.85
C PRO A 99 85.07 29.16 13.36
N ASP A 100 86.30 29.37 12.90
CA ASP A 100 86.69 29.74 11.53
C ASP A 100 86.99 28.53 10.62
N ASP A 101 86.74 27.29 11.06
CA ASP A 101 86.96 26.08 10.26
C ASP A 101 86.00 26.02 9.05
N ALA A 102 86.51 26.40 7.88
CA ALA A 102 85.74 26.43 6.63
C ALA A 102 85.19 25.05 6.21
N ALA A 103 85.91 23.97 6.52
CA ALA A 103 85.49 22.61 6.17
C ALA A 103 84.40 22.08 7.10
N ALA A 104 84.42 22.46 8.37
CA ALA A 104 83.34 22.17 9.30
C ALA A 104 82.07 22.98 9.00
N ARG A 105 82.19 24.28 8.63
CA ARG A 105 81.06 25.09 8.16
C ARG A 105 80.40 24.51 6.90
N ALA A 106 81.20 24.18 5.89
CA ALA A 106 80.69 23.56 4.65
C ALA A 106 80.11 22.16 4.89
N GLY A 107 80.63 21.41 5.86
CA GLY A 107 80.09 20.12 6.28
C GLY A 107 78.73 20.26 6.98
N LEU A 108 78.60 21.25 7.86
CA LEU A 108 77.37 21.58 8.56
C LEU A 108 76.26 22.04 7.60
N ASP A 109 76.59 22.84 6.58
CA ASP A 109 75.65 23.22 5.51
C ASP A 109 75.16 22.01 4.71
N LYS A 110 76.05 21.07 4.36
CA LYS A 110 75.65 19.82 3.69
C LYS A 110 74.78 18.94 4.59
N ALA A 111 75.07 18.91 5.89
CA ALA A 111 74.28 18.20 6.88
C ALA A 111 72.87 18.80 7.01
N ARG A 112 72.72 20.13 6.94
CA ARG A 112 71.41 20.80 6.88
C ARG A 112 70.58 20.34 5.69
N VAL A 113 71.17 20.32 4.49
CA VAL A 113 70.47 19.88 3.27
C VAL A 113 70.07 18.40 3.37
N ALA A 114 70.95 17.55 3.88
CA ALA A 114 70.66 16.13 4.09
C ALA A 114 69.54 15.92 5.14
N LEU A 115 69.56 16.72 6.22
CA LEU A 115 68.56 16.70 7.29
C LEU A 115 67.18 17.08 6.76
N LEU A 116 67.07 18.21 6.04
CA LEU A 116 65.81 18.63 5.44
C LEU A 116 65.29 17.61 4.43
N LYS A 117 66.17 17.00 3.63
CA LYS A 117 65.78 15.92 2.71
C LYS A 117 65.24 14.67 3.43
N GLN A 118 65.83 14.30 4.57
CA GLN A 118 65.31 13.22 5.41
C GLN A 118 63.91 13.58 5.92
N GLY A 119 63.74 14.79 6.46
CA GLY A 119 62.45 15.30 6.91
C GLY A 119 61.40 15.36 5.81
N ASP A 120 61.77 15.77 4.59
CA ASP A 120 60.89 15.81 3.43
C ASP A 120 60.40 14.43 3.01
N THR A 121 61.28 13.43 3.10
CA THR A 121 60.94 12.04 2.81
C THR A 121 59.92 11.53 3.83
N ALA A 122 60.17 11.80 5.11
CA ALA A 122 59.26 11.44 6.20
C ALA A 122 57.89 12.12 6.07
N LEU A 123 57.85 13.42 5.74
CA LEU A 123 56.59 14.13 5.45
C LEU A 123 55.84 13.55 4.25
N GLY A 124 56.55 13.18 3.18
CA GLY A 124 55.94 12.54 2.01
C GLY A 124 55.29 11.18 2.33
N SER A 125 55.84 10.46 3.31
CA SER A 125 55.31 9.18 3.79
C SER A 125 54.19 9.33 4.84
N ALA A 126 54.16 10.43 5.60
CA ALA A 126 53.19 10.68 6.66
C ALA A 126 51.73 10.76 6.17
N ASP A 127 51.51 11.16 4.92
CA ASP A 127 50.18 11.22 4.29
C ASP A 127 49.75 9.90 3.63
N SER A 128 50.61 8.87 3.65
CA SER A 128 50.35 7.57 3.02
C SER A 128 49.56 6.64 3.92
N GLU A 129 48.83 5.69 3.31
CA GLU A 129 48.12 4.63 4.05
C GLU A 129 49.06 3.73 4.86
N ALA A 130 50.37 3.74 4.58
CA ALA A 130 51.36 2.88 5.23
C ALA A 130 51.85 3.44 6.58
N ASP A 131 51.70 4.75 6.86
CA ASP A 131 52.16 5.37 8.11
C ASP A 131 51.10 5.29 9.23
N VAL A 132 50.56 4.09 9.46
CA VAL A 132 49.44 3.84 10.38
C VAL A 132 49.74 4.26 11.83
N LEU A 133 51.02 4.22 12.23
CA LEU A 133 51.49 4.55 13.58
C LEU A 133 52.05 5.98 13.71
N GLY A 134 51.92 6.81 12.68
CA GLY A 134 52.45 8.17 12.65
C GLY A 134 53.97 8.22 12.88
N GLU A 135 54.70 7.21 12.45
CA GLU A 135 56.15 7.12 12.63
C GLU A 135 56.86 8.15 11.77
N SER A 136 56.36 8.35 10.55
CA SER A 136 56.96 9.28 9.59
C SER A 136 56.74 10.74 10.03
N LEU A 137 55.57 11.08 10.59
CA LEU A 137 55.37 12.41 11.17
C LEU A 137 56.22 12.63 12.43
N ARG A 138 56.41 11.60 13.27
CA ARG A 138 57.31 11.68 14.43
C ARG A 138 58.77 11.92 13.99
N GLU A 139 59.23 11.25 12.94
CA GLU A 139 60.56 11.49 12.37
C GLU A 139 60.68 12.93 11.84
N ALA A 140 59.66 13.43 11.14
CA ALA A 140 59.62 14.81 10.68
C ALA A 140 59.67 15.83 11.84
N ARG A 141 58.98 15.57 12.95
CA ARG A 141 59.06 16.40 14.18
C ARG A 141 60.47 16.45 14.76
N GLN A 142 61.16 15.31 14.80
CA GLN A 142 62.54 15.26 15.29
C GLN A 142 63.48 16.06 14.40
N VAL A 143 63.34 15.92 13.08
CA VAL A 143 64.08 16.72 12.10
C VAL A 143 63.79 18.22 12.28
N ALA A 144 62.54 18.60 12.50
CA ALA A 144 62.11 19.98 12.75
C ALA A 144 62.76 20.56 14.01
N ALA A 145 62.81 19.81 15.09
CA ALA A 145 63.44 20.25 16.33
C ALA A 145 64.95 20.48 16.18
N VAL A 146 65.65 19.60 15.46
CA VAL A 146 67.08 19.76 15.15
C VAL A 146 67.29 21.01 14.27
N ALA A 147 66.50 21.14 13.20
CA ALA A 147 66.64 22.23 12.25
C ALA A 147 66.35 23.60 12.88
N ARG A 148 65.26 23.70 13.66
CA ARG A 148 64.87 24.91 14.42
C ARG A 148 65.94 25.34 15.42
N SER A 149 66.59 24.39 16.07
CA SER A 149 67.62 24.67 17.08
C SER A 149 68.91 25.22 16.49
N LEU A 150 69.23 24.86 15.25
CA LEU A 150 70.52 25.18 14.61
C LEU A 150 70.45 26.29 13.58
N TRP A 151 69.33 26.41 12.89
CA TRP A 151 69.15 27.35 11.79
C TRP A 151 67.76 28.01 11.86
N PRO A 152 67.43 28.72 12.95
CA PRO A 152 66.09 29.28 13.17
C PRO A 152 65.67 30.30 12.11
N ASP A 153 66.63 31.02 11.52
CA ASP A 153 66.38 32.09 10.53
C ASP A 153 66.61 31.64 9.08
N ASP A 154 66.91 30.36 8.83
CA ASP A 154 67.15 29.85 7.48
C ASP A 154 65.84 29.65 6.71
N ALA A 155 65.74 30.20 5.51
CA ALA A 155 64.52 30.17 4.71
C ALA A 155 64.05 28.75 4.36
N ALA A 156 64.97 27.80 4.11
CA ALA A 156 64.60 26.42 3.79
C ALA A 156 64.13 25.68 5.05
N VAL A 157 64.70 26.00 6.22
CA VAL A 157 64.24 25.48 7.50
C VAL A 157 62.87 26.02 7.86
N LEU A 158 62.63 27.33 7.73
CA LEU A 158 61.31 27.92 7.97
C LEU A 158 60.23 27.30 7.07
N ALA A 159 60.52 27.11 5.78
CA ALA A 159 59.60 26.45 4.85
C ALA A 159 59.34 24.97 5.21
N TYR A 160 60.35 24.27 5.75
CA TYR A 160 60.18 22.90 6.24
C TYR A 160 59.31 22.87 7.52
N LEU A 161 59.57 23.76 8.48
CA LEU A 161 58.79 23.86 9.71
C LEU A 161 57.31 24.14 9.42
N GLU A 162 57.02 25.06 8.49
CA GLU A 162 55.65 25.35 8.06
C GLU A 162 54.93 24.09 7.52
N ARG A 163 55.64 23.27 6.73
CA ARG A 163 55.08 22.01 6.21
C ARG A 163 54.85 20.96 7.29
N VAL A 164 55.69 20.91 8.32
CA VAL A 164 55.47 20.05 9.50
C VAL A 164 54.24 20.52 10.27
N ASP A 165 54.10 21.82 10.52
CA ASP A 165 52.94 22.40 11.21
C ASP A 165 51.63 22.09 10.45
N VAL A 166 51.64 22.17 9.12
CA VAL A 166 50.49 21.80 8.26
C VAL A 166 50.13 20.32 8.41
N ALA A 167 51.14 19.43 8.43
CA ALA A 167 50.92 17.99 8.59
C ALA A 167 50.36 17.64 9.99
N GLU A 168 50.82 18.33 11.04
CA GLU A 168 50.29 18.17 12.40
C GLU A 168 48.84 18.65 12.52
N GLN A 169 48.51 19.80 11.92
CA GLN A 169 47.14 20.30 11.86
C GLN A 169 46.22 19.32 11.12
N ALA A 170 46.68 18.75 10.00
CA ALA A 170 45.93 17.74 9.27
C ALA A 170 45.68 16.48 10.11
N LEU A 171 46.67 16.00 10.88
CA LEU A 171 46.50 14.89 11.81
C LEU A 171 45.47 15.19 12.90
N ALA A 172 45.58 16.36 13.54
CA ALA A 172 44.64 16.76 14.59
C ALA A 172 43.19 16.84 14.08
N LEU A 173 42.99 17.36 12.86
CA LEU A 173 41.70 17.39 12.18
C LEU A 173 41.18 15.99 11.84
N ASN A 174 42.05 15.07 11.41
CA ASN A 174 41.68 13.68 11.16
C ASN A 174 41.21 12.98 12.46
N GLU A 175 41.97 13.09 13.54
CA GLU A 175 41.59 12.51 14.84
C GLU A 175 40.31 13.13 15.40
N GLN A 176 40.11 14.44 15.21
CA GLN A 176 38.86 15.09 15.54
C GLN A 176 37.70 14.54 14.71
N GLY A 177 37.90 14.37 13.40
CA GLY A 177 36.89 13.80 12.50
C GLY A 177 36.52 12.37 12.87
N GLU A 178 37.49 11.55 13.26
CA GLU A 178 37.26 10.17 13.72
C GLU A 178 36.45 10.12 15.01
N ARG A 179 36.83 10.91 16.03
CA ARG A 179 36.04 11.02 17.27
C ARG A 179 34.59 11.46 16.99
N GLN A 180 34.41 12.45 16.13
CA GLN A 180 33.08 12.92 15.74
C GLN A 180 32.29 11.87 14.96
N LEU A 181 32.96 11.04 14.16
CA LEU A 181 32.31 9.93 13.45
C LEU A 181 31.84 8.84 14.41
N ASP A 182 32.66 8.52 15.42
CA ASP A 182 32.33 7.56 16.48
C ASP A 182 31.15 8.05 17.34
N ASP A 183 31.07 9.36 17.59
CA ASP A 183 29.94 10.01 18.26
C ASP A 183 28.72 10.22 17.35
N GLU A 184 28.74 9.69 16.12
CA GLU A 184 27.73 9.87 15.07
C GLU A 184 27.41 11.34 14.68
N ALA A 185 28.31 12.27 15.00
CA ALA A 185 28.25 13.68 14.64
C ALA A 185 28.73 13.92 13.20
N LEU A 186 27.94 13.45 12.22
CA LEU A 186 28.34 13.42 10.80
C LEU A 186 28.56 14.81 10.16
N GLY A 187 27.84 15.85 10.62
CA GLY A 187 28.00 17.23 10.15
C GLY A 187 27.48 17.50 8.73
N LEU A 188 26.31 16.94 8.36
CA LEU A 188 25.73 17.07 7.02
C LEU A 188 25.07 18.45 6.84
N GLY A 189 25.84 19.42 6.34
CA GLY A 189 25.38 20.80 6.12
C GLY A 189 25.60 21.74 7.31
N GLU A 190 26.25 21.26 8.37
CA GLU A 190 26.55 22.05 9.57
C GLU A 190 27.95 22.67 9.52
N GLN A 191 28.15 23.72 10.33
CA GLN A 191 29.46 24.32 10.54
C GLN A 191 30.39 23.42 11.38
N GLN A 192 29.96 22.24 11.83
CA GLN A 192 30.77 21.35 12.68
C GLN A 192 30.46 19.88 12.31
N GLY A 193 31.28 18.94 12.79
CA GLY A 193 31.10 17.50 12.59
C GLY A 193 32.17 16.84 11.70
N ALA A 194 32.13 15.52 11.63
CA ALA A 194 33.18 14.68 11.07
C ALA A 194 33.54 15.05 9.63
N LEU A 195 32.52 15.28 8.78
CA LEU A 195 32.73 15.64 7.37
C LEU A 195 33.52 16.95 7.21
N ARG A 196 33.27 17.94 8.07
CA ARG A 196 33.99 19.22 8.04
C ARG A 196 35.44 19.01 8.44
N SER A 197 35.70 18.26 9.50
CA SER A 197 37.05 17.98 9.99
C SER A 197 37.90 17.29 8.92
N PHE A 198 37.38 16.25 8.27
CA PHE A 198 38.08 15.59 7.16
C PHE A 198 38.24 16.49 5.93
N ARG A 199 37.23 17.31 5.58
CA ARG A 199 37.37 18.28 4.47
C ARG A 199 38.42 19.36 4.77
N ALA A 200 38.53 19.82 6.00
CA ALA A 200 39.56 20.76 6.42
C ALA A 200 40.96 20.11 6.35
N ALA A 201 41.10 18.85 6.77
CA ALA A 201 42.35 18.11 6.59
C ALA A 201 42.73 17.97 5.10
N LEU A 202 41.76 17.73 4.20
CA LEU A 202 41.98 17.67 2.75
C LEU A 202 42.29 19.04 2.11
N GLN A 203 41.87 20.15 2.73
CA GLN A 203 42.27 21.49 2.29
C GLN A 203 43.74 21.77 2.61
N LEU A 204 44.23 21.26 3.75
CA LEU A 204 45.63 21.36 4.14
C LEU A 204 46.52 20.39 3.33
N SER A 205 46.10 19.14 3.18
CA SER A 205 46.78 18.12 2.38
C SER A 205 45.78 17.35 1.49
N PRO A 206 45.63 17.74 0.21
CA PRO A 206 44.70 17.07 -0.72
C PRO A 206 45.00 15.58 -0.96
N ALA A 207 46.24 15.15 -0.74
CA ALA A 207 46.68 13.77 -0.91
C ALA A 207 46.47 12.90 0.34
N ASN A 208 46.09 13.48 1.49
CA ASN A 208 45.97 12.78 2.77
C ASN A 208 45.00 11.59 2.67
N ALA A 209 45.54 10.37 2.77
CA ALA A 209 44.75 9.16 2.59
C ALA A 209 43.75 8.93 3.73
N ARG A 210 44.17 9.21 4.97
CA ARG A 210 43.34 9.08 6.18
C ARG A 210 42.09 9.95 6.11
N ALA A 211 42.23 11.20 5.68
CA ALA A 211 41.11 12.12 5.49
C ALA A 211 40.16 11.65 4.38
N ARG A 212 40.68 11.13 3.25
CA ARG A 212 39.85 10.55 2.18
C ARG A 212 39.06 9.33 2.67
N GLN A 213 39.69 8.47 3.46
CA GLN A 213 39.03 7.33 4.09
C GLN A 213 37.96 7.78 5.09
N GLY A 214 38.22 8.82 5.89
CA GLY A 214 37.26 9.43 6.79
C GLY A 214 36.01 9.97 6.07
N VAL A 215 36.17 10.66 4.94
CA VAL A 215 35.04 11.09 4.09
C VAL A 215 34.24 9.90 3.58
N ALA A 216 34.89 8.83 3.12
CA ALA A 216 34.22 7.60 2.68
C ALA A 216 33.48 6.88 3.83
N ALA A 217 34.03 6.94 5.05
CA ALA A 217 33.41 6.39 6.24
C ALA A 217 32.16 7.19 6.66
N VAL A 218 32.19 8.53 6.54
CA VAL A 218 31.01 9.38 6.70
C VAL A 218 29.93 9.03 5.67
N GLU A 219 30.27 8.92 4.38
CA GLU A 219 29.32 8.50 3.34
C GLU A 219 28.66 7.15 3.68
N SER A 220 29.47 6.18 4.11
CA SER A 220 28.99 4.87 4.55
C SER A 220 28.03 4.97 5.74
N ALA A 221 28.29 5.84 6.71
CA ALA A 221 27.40 6.08 7.85
C ALA A 221 26.06 6.70 7.43
N VAL A 222 26.08 7.64 6.48
CA VAL A 222 24.84 8.23 5.94
C VAL A 222 24.02 7.20 5.16
N ILE A 223 24.68 6.35 4.36
CA ILE A 223 24.02 5.25 3.64
C ILE A 223 23.38 4.27 4.62
N ARG A 224 24.05 3.93 5.73
CA ARG A 224 23.45 3.08 6.77
C ARG A 224 22.17 3.68 7.34
N ARG A 225 22.14 5.00 7.62
CA ARG A 225 20.90 5.67 8.06
C ARG A 225 19.78 5.60 7.01
N ALA A 226 20.12 5.66 5.72
CA ALA A 226 19.16 5.47 4.65
C ALA A 226 18.58 4.04 4.64
N GLU A 227 19.44 3.03 4.82
CA GLU A 227 19.04 1.63 4.87
C GLU A 227 18.19 1.32 6.11
N ASP A 228 18.54 1.88 7.27
CA ASP A 228 17.76 1.76 8.51
C ASP A 228 16.37 2.39 8.38
N ALA A 229 16.29 3.57 7.76
CA ALA A 229 15.00 4.22 7.46
C ALA A 229 14.13 3.35 6.53
N ALA A 230 14.72 2.76 5.49
CA ALA A 230 14.02 1.84 4.60
C ALA A 230 13.54 0.58 5.34
N GLN A 231 14.35 0.03 6.25
CA GLN A 231 13.98 -1.13 7.07
C GLN A 231 12.82 -0.81 8.03
N ALA A 232 12.73 0.43 8.51
CA ALA A 232 11.61 0.94 9.29
C ALA A 232 10.36 1.27 8.44
N GLY A 233 10.43 1.17 7.11
CA GLY A 233 9.35 1.49 6.17
C GLY A 233 9.24 2.97 5.80
N ASP A 234 10.23 3.80 6.16
CA ASP A 234 10.35 5.19 5.75
C ASP A 234 11.21 5.33 4.50
N PHE A 235 10.63 4.98 3.35
CA PHE A 235 11.33 5.05 2.06
C PHE A 235 11.54 6.47 1.54
N ASP A 236 10.74 7.43 2.00
CA ASP A 236 10.92 8.84 1.66
C ASP A 236 12.13 9.40 2.43
N GLY A 237 12.22 9.13 3.73
CA GLY A 237 13.39 9.45 4.56
C GLY A 237 14.65 8.76 4.07
N ALA A 238 14.57 7.48 3.67
CA ALA A 238 15.69 6.78 3.05
C ALA A 238 16.20 7.50 1.78
N GLY A 239 15.28 8.01 0.95
CA GLY A 239 15.62 8.80 -0.23
C GLY A 239 16.34 10.11 0.12
N GLN A 240 15.91 10.80 1.18
CA GLN A 240 16.57 12.03 1.67
C GLN A 240 17.98 11.75 2.18
N TRP A 241 18.18 10.67 2.95
CA TRP A 241 19.52 10.28 3.40
C TRP A 241 20.46 9.94 2.23
N LEU A 242 19.97 9.27 1.18
CA LEU A 242 20.77 9.04 -0.02
C LEU A 242 21.14 10.34 -0.77
N GLN A 243 20.28 11.36 -0.73
CA GLN A 243 20.62 12.68 -1.28
C GLN A 243 21.74 13.34 -0.47
N HIS A 244 21.70 13.23 0.86
CA HIS A 244 22.81 13.69 1.70
C HIS A 244 24.10 12.92 1.45
N ALA A 245 24.03 11.59 1.30
CA ALA A 245 25.20 10.76 0.99
C ALA A 245 25.85 11.18 -0.35
N ALA A 246 25.03 11.46 -1.36
CA ALA A 246 25.52 11.95 -2.66
C ALA A 246 26.21 13.34 -2.60
N GLN A 247 26.05 14.10 -1.52
CA GLN A 247 26.75 15.37 -1.29
C GLN A 247 28.06 15.19 -0.50
N VAL A 248 28.33 14.00 0.05
CA VAL A 248 29.55 13.70 0.82
C VAL A 248 30.74 13.54 -0.12
N ARG A 249 30.62 12.62 -1.08
CA ARG A 249 31.64 12.25 -2.06
C ARG A 249 31.01 12.09 -3.45
N ASN A 250 31.78 12.38 -4.50
CA ASN A 250 31.36 12.14 -5.88
C ASN A 250 31.58 10.66 -6.26
N ASP A 251 30.87 9.74 -5.60
CA ASP A 251 30.84 8.31 -5.94
C ASP A 251 29.42 7.89 -6.31
N ALA A 252 29.13 7.99 -7.61
CA ALA A 252 27.82 7.64 -8.15
C ALA A 252 27.49 6.14 -8.00
N GLN A 253 28.50 5.26 -7.94
CA GLN A 253 28.29 3.81 -7.90
C GLN A 253 27.84 3.37 -6.51
N THR A 254 28.54 3.82 -5.46
CA THR A 254 28.18 3.45 -4.07
C THR A 254 26.74 3.87 -3.72
N ILE A 255 26.31 5.05 -4.19
CA ILE A 255 24.93 5.54 -4.03
C ILE A 255 23.93 4.75 -4.88
N ALA A 256 24.30 4.35 -6.10
CA ALA A 256 23.45 3.51 -6.94
C ALA A 256 23.22 2.12 -6.32
N ASP A 257 24.27 1.51 -5.77
CA ASP A 257 24.18 0.21 -5.10
C ASP A 257 23.29 0.30 -3.84
N ALA A 258 23.42 1.37 -3.06
CA ALA A 258 22.54 1.63 -1.91
C ALA A 258 21.08 1.80 -2.31
N ARG A 259 20.80 2.53 -3.41
CA ARG A 259 19.44 2.64 -3.97
C ARG A 259 18.86 1.28 -4.34
N GLN A 260 19.65 0.42 -4.99
CA GLN A 260 19.20 -0.93 -5.35
C GLN A 260 18.85 -1.76 -4.12
N ARG A 261 19.66 -1.70 -3.05
CA ARG A 261 19.36 -2.39 -1.78
C ARG A 261 18.07 -1.89 -1.13
N ILE A 262 17.88 -0.56 -1.07
CA ILE A 262 16.66 0.05 -0.52
C ILE A 262 15.42 -0.34 -1.34
N GLU A 263 15.54 -0.38 -2.67
CA GLU A 263 14.43 -0.80 -3.54
C GLU A 263 14.11 -2.29 -3.37
N ALA A 264 15.10 -3.14 -3.13
CA ALA A 264 14.90 -4.55 -2.79
C ALA A 264 14.11 -4.71 -1.47
N VAL A 265 14.45 -3.91 -0.44
CA VAL A 265 13.70 -3.87 0.83
C VAL A 265 12.27 -3.42 0.60
N ARG A 266 12.06 -2.37 -0.20
CA ARG A 266 10.73 -1.85 -0.56
C ARG A 266 9.87 -2.92 -1.24
N THR A 267 10.42 -3.57 -2.26
CA THR A 267 9.73 -4.61 -3.02
C THR A 267 9.35 -5.79 -2.13
N ALA A 268 10.26 -6.25 -1.27
CA ALA A 268 10.01 -7.33 -0.33
C ALA A 268 8.91 -6.97 0.69
N ARG A 269 8.91 -5.73 1.21
CA ARG A 269 7.88 -5.24 2.12
C ARG A 269 6.50 -5.21 1.46
N ILE A 270 6.40 -4.69 0.24
CA ILE A 270 5.16 -4.65 -0.54
C ILE A 270 4.62 -6.08 -0.74
N ALA A 271 5.48 -7.01 -1.16
CA ALA A 271 5.10 -8.41 -1.36
C ALA A 271 4.59 -9.06 -0.07
N ALA A 272 5.29 -8.88 1.05
CA ALA A 272 4.90 -9.44 2.34
C ALA A 272 3.53 -8.92 2.83
N LEU A 273 3.28 -7.61 2.72
CA LEU A 273 2.00 -7.01 3.08
C LEU A 273 0.86 -7.52 2.20
N ARG A 274 1.10 -7.59 0.88
CA ARG A 274 0.15 -8.14 -0.09
C ARG A 274 -0.17 -9.60 0.22
N ASP A 275 0.82 -10.44 0.45
CA ASP A 275 0.60 -11.87 0.70
C ASP A 275 -0.15 -12.11 2.00
N ALA A 276 0.20 -11.38 3.07
CA ALA A 276 -0.55 -11.42 4.33
C ALA A 276 -2.02 -11.02 4.12
N GLY A 277 -2.27 -9.95 3.36
CA GLY A 277 -3.62 -9.48 3.04
C GLY A 277 -4.41 -10.49 2.20
N VAL A 278 -3.82 -10.98 1.10
CA VAL A 278 -4.47 -11.95 0.19
C VAL A 278 -4.77 -13.26 0.90
N ASN A 279 -3.88 -13.74 1.76
CA ASN A 279 -4.14 -14.93 2.58
C ASN A 279 -5.33 -14.71 3.51
N ALA A 280 -5.47 -13.53 4.13
CA ALA A 280 -6.65 -13.22 4.94
C ALA A 280 -7.94 -13.25 4.10
N LEU A 281 -7.94 -12.61 2.91
CA LEU A 281 -9.10 -12.55 2.01
C LEU A 281 -9.59 -13.91 1.49
N SER A 282 -8.79 -14.97 1.62
CA SER A 282 -9.16 -16.32 1.16
C SER A 282 -10.15 -17.07 2.06
N THR A 283 -10.50 -16.51 3.22
CA THR A 283 -11.33 -17.20 4.23
C THR A 283 -12.49 -16.33 4.71
N ALA A 284 -13.61 -16.97 5.09
CA ALA A 284 -14.75 -16.25 5.67
C ALA A 284 -14.37 -15.46 6.94
N ARG A 285 -13.45 -15.99 7.77
CA ARG A 285 -12.95 -15.28 8.97
C ARG A 285 -12.17 -14.01 8.59
N GLY A 286 -11.38 -14.05 7.52
CA GLY A 286 -10.62 -12.88 7.06
C GLY A 286 -11.48 -11.81 6.39
N LEU A 287 -12.70 -12.15 5.97
CA LEU A 287 -13.70 -11.19 5.48
C LEU A 287 -14.54 -10.54 6.60
N ALA A 288 -14.39 -10.98 7.85
CA ALA A 288 -15.07 -10.35 8.98
C ALA A 288 -14.60 -8.89 9.18
N PRO A 289 -15.45 -7.97 9.70
CA PRO A 289 -15.12 -6.55 9.77
C PRO A 289 -13.79 -6.19 10.43
N PRO A 290 -13.35 -6.83 11.55
CA PRO A 290 -12.05 -6.55 12.14
C PRO A 290 -10.87 -6.95 11.24
N ALA A 291 -10.97 -8.11 10.58
CA ALA A 291 -9.92 -8.59 9.69
C ALA A 291 -9.82 -7.75 8.42
N MET A 292 -10.96 -7.37 7.83
CA MET A 292 -10.99 -6.46 6.67
C MET A 292 -10.40 -5.08 6.98
N ARG A 293 -10.52 -4.58 8.23
CA ARG A 293 -9.87 -3.34 8.64
C ARG A 293 -8.34 -3.45 8.56
N LYS A 294 -7.78 -4.54 9.08
CA LYS A 294 -6.35 -4.84 9.00
C LYS A 294 -5.87 -4.96 7.54
N VAL A 295 -6.65 -5.62 6.68
CA VAL A 295 -6.32 -5.72 5.24
C VAL A 295 -6.30 -4.34 4.58
N ARG A 296 -7.22 -3.44 4.95
CA ARG A 296 -7.24 -2.06 4.44
C ARG A 296 -6.06 -1.23 4.95
N GLU A 297 -5.65 -1.42 6.20
CA GLU A 297 -4.43 -0.79 6.75
C GLU A 297 -3.18 -1.26 5.99
N GLN A 298 -3.07 -2.57 5.71
CA GLN A 298 -1.99 -3.12 4.89
C GLN A 298 -2.00 -2.55 3.46
N LEU A 299 -3.18 -2.43 2.83
CA LEU A 299 -3.30 -1.81 1.51
C LEU A 299 -2.89 -0.34 1.54
N ALA A 300 -3.27 0.42 2.57
CA ALA A 300 -2.88 1.82 2.72
C ALA A 300 -1.35 1.96 2.84
N GLU A 301 -0.70 1.07 3.60
CA GLU A 301 0.77 1.03 3.68
C GLU A 301 1.40 0.71 2.33
N VAL A 302 0.91 -0.31 1.61
CA VAL A 302 1.38 -0.66 0.26
C VAL A 302 1.26 0.52 -0.70
N LEU A 303 0.10 1.20 -0.72
CA LEU A 303 -0.13 2.33 -1.62
C LEU A 303 0.74 3.56 -1.29
N ARG A 304 1.18 3.70 -0.03
CA ARG A 304 2.09 4.76 0.40
C ARG A 304 3.52 4.50 -0.10
N ILE A 305 3.98 3.25 -0.04
CA ILE A 305 5.38 2.91 -0.33
C ILE A 305 5.63 2.49 -1.79
N ALA A 306 4.58 2.06 -2.50
CA ALA A 306 4.69 1.61 -3.89
C ALA A 306 4.94 2.78 -4.85
N ALA A 307 5.74 2.52 -5.89
CA ALA A 307 5.91 3.47 -6.98
C ALA A 307 4.60 3.64 -7.79
N PRO A 308 4.37 4.80 -8.42
CA PRO A 308 3.25 4.97 -9.34
C PRO A 308 3.25 3.89 -10.43
N GLY A 309 2.13 3.21 -10.60
CA GLY A 309 1.99 2.12 -11.58
C GLY A 309 2.48 0.75 -11.12
N ASP A 310 2.86 0.58 -9.85
CA ASP A 310 3.25 -0.72 -9.30
C ASP A 310 2.15 -1.77 -9.49
N ALA A 311 2.50 -2.88 -10.16
CA ALA A 311 1.55 -3.93 -10.53
C ALA A 311 1.08 -4.76 -9.32
N VAL A 312 1.92 -4.91 -8.29
CA VAL A 312 1.60 -5.69 -7.08
C VAL A 312 0.62 -4.90 -6.21
N ALA A 313 0.84 -3.61 -6.03
CA ALA A 313 -0.07 -2.70 -5.35
C ALA A 313 -1.43 -2.63 -6.08
N ALA A 314 -1.41 -2.53 -7.41
CA ALA A 314 -2.63 -2.54 -8.22
C ALA A 314 -3.40 -3.87 -8.10
N ASP A 315 -2.71 -5.02 -8.13
CA ASP A 315 -3.34 -6.33 -7.90
C ASP A 315 -3.94 -6.45 -6.51
N PHE A 316 -3.21 -6.01 -5.49
CA PHE A 316 -3.70 -6.09 -4.12
C PHE A 316 -4.95 -5.24 -3.93
N ARG A 317 -4.95 -3.99 -4.42
CA ARG A 317 -6.12 -3.13 -4.43
C ARG A 317 -7.33 -3.80 -5.07
N ARG A 318 -7.17 -4.34 -6.29
CA ARG A 318 -8.26 -5.05 -6.99
C ARG A 318 -8.81 -6.21 -6.17
N ARG A 319 -7.97 -6.97 -5.47
CA ARG A 319 -8.41 -8.09 -4.62
C ARG A 319 -9.17 -7.61 -3.39
N VAL A 320 -8.74 -6.54 -2.75
CA VAL A 320 -9.46 -5.92 -1.62
C VAL A 320 -10.82 -5.38 -2.09
N ASP A 321 -10.88 -4.75 -3.27
CA ASP A 321 -12.12 -4.26 -3.86
C ASP A 321 -13.09 -5.42 -4.17
N LEU A 322 -12.60 -6.48 -4.83
CA LEU A 322 -13.39 -7.68 -5.10
C LEU A 322 -13.93 -8.32 -3.80
N ALA A 323 -13.07 -8.50 -2.80
CA ALA A 323 -13.48 -9.06 -1.52
C ALA A 323 -14.49 -8.17 -0.77
N THR A 324 -14.35 -6.85 -0.89
CA THR A 324 -15.28 -5.89 -0.27
C THR A 324 -16.68 -6.00 -0.88
N HIS A 325 -16.77 -6.19 -2.20
CA HIS A 325 -18.04 -6.20 -2.91
C HIS A 325 -18.65 -7.59 -3.09
N TYR A 326 -17.85 -8.66 -3.09
CA TYR A 326 -18.28 -10.02 -3.45
C TYR A 326 -17.91 -11.09 -2.42
N GLY A 327 -17.22 -10.73 -1.34
CA GLY A 327 -16.76 -11.69 -0.35
C GLY A 327 -15.84 -12.75 -0.97
N LEU A 328 -16.20 -14.03 -0.83
CA LEU A 328 -15.43 -15.16 -1.39
C LEU A 328 -15.74 -15.42 -2.87
N TYR A 329 -16.69 -14.68 -3.44
CA TYR A 329 -17.19 -14.90 -4.79
C TYR A 329 -16.58 -13.91 -5.79
N ARG A 330 -16.90 -14.10 -7.07
CA ARG A 330 -16.54 -13.19 -8.17
C ARG A 330 -17.74 -12.89 -9.06
N PRO A 331 -17.81 -11.72 -9.71
CA PRO A 331 -18.83 -11.42 -10.71
C PRO A 331 -18.96 -12.54 -11.75
N GLY A 332 -20.20 -12.93 -12.06
CA GLY A 332 -20.49 -13.97 -13.06
C GLY A 332 -20.15 -15.40 -12.63
N GLN A 333 -19.65 -15.62 -11.41
CA GLN A 333 -19.43 -16.96 -10.90
C GLN A 333 -20.76 -17.71 -10.75
N ALA A 334 -20.88 -18.86 -11.41
CA ALA A 334 -22.00 -19.78 -11.23
C ALA A 334 -21.69 -20.79 -10.11
N PHE A 335 -22.70 -21.12 -9.29
CA PHE A 335 -22.57 -22.11 -8.23
C PHE A 335 -23.92 -22.69 -7.82
N THR A 336 -23.88 -23.76 -7.02
CA THR A 336 -25.08 -24.31 -6.38
C THR A 336 -24.73 -24.76 -4.97
N ASP A 337 -25.60 -24.44 -4.01
CA ASP A 337 -25.47 -24.90 -2.63
C ASP A 337 -25.95 -26.36 -2.47
N ALA A 338 -25.29 -27.10 -1.58
CA ALA A 338 -25.74 -28.41 -1.14
C ALA A 338 -26.91 -28.25 -0.17
N LEU A 339 -27.93 -29.11 -0.29
CA LEU A 339 -29.08 -29.13 0.62
C LEU A 339 -28.83 -30.14 1.75
N SER A 340 -29.27 -29.82 2.97
CA SER A 340 -29.11 -30.71 4.13
C SER A 340 -29.79 -32.08 3.95
N GLY A 341 -30.92 -32.12 3.23
CA GLY A 341 -31.63 -33.36 2.88
C GLY A 341 -31.03 -34.15 1.70
N GLY A 342 -29.88 -33.74 1.18
CA GLY A 342 -29.27 -34.30 -0.03
C GLY A 342 -29.72 -33.59 -1.31
N GLY A 343 -28.90 -33.71 -2.36
CA GLY A 343 -29.10 -33.02 -3.63
C GLY A 343 -28.57 -31.58 -3.63
N ARG A 344 -29.00 -30.81 -4.63
CA ARG A 344 -28.49 -29.48 -4.93
C ARG A 344 -29.65 -28.48 -5.07
N GLY A 345 -29.42 -27.25 -4.58
CA GLY A 345 -30.34 -26.13 -4.77
C GLY A 345 -30.41 -25.66 -6.23
N PRO A 346 -31.08 -24.54 -6.51
CA PRO A 346 -31.06 -23.95 -7.85
C PRO A 346 -29.65 -23.48 -8.21
N GLU A 347 -29.32 -23.50 -9.50
CA GLU A 347 -28.08 -22.90 -10.00
C GLU A 347 -28.14 -21.37 -9.89
N MET A 348 -27.17 -20.80 -9.19
CA MET A 348 -27.05 -19.37 -8.90
C MET A 348 -25.93 -18.76 -9.74
N ILE A 349 -26.02 -17.46 -10.03
CA ILE A 349 -24.95 -16.66 -10.62
C ILE A 349 -24.78 -15.34 -9.87
N VAL A 350 -23.53 -14.94 -9.66
CA VAL A 350 -23.20 -13.69 -8.97
C VAL A 350 -23.42 -12.50 -9.88
N VAL A 351 -24.41 -11.67 -9.53
CA VAL A 351 -24.73 -10.40 -10.17
C VAL A 351 -23.74 -9.33 -9.69
N PRO A 352 -23.13 -8.55 -10.60
CA PRO A 352 -22.15 -7.54 -10.23
C PRO A 352 -22.76 -6.40 -9.40
N HIS A 353 -22.02 -5.89 -8.41
CA HIS A 353 -22.38 -4.64 -7.74
C HIS A 353 -22.35 -3.48 -8.75
N GLY A 354 -23.03 -2.37 -8.46
CA GLY A 354 -23.08 -1.26 -9.39
C GLY A 354 -24.25 -0.33 -9.14
N ALA A 355 -24.55 0.52 -10.12
CA ALA A 355 -25.69 1.40 -10.07
C ALA A 355 -26.42 1.40 -11.41
N PHE A 356 -27.72 1.63 -11.38
CA PHE A 356 -28.54 1.76 -12.57
C PHE A 356 -29.70 2.72 -12.34
N ARG A 357 -30.36 3.09 -13.43
CA ARG A 357 -31.58 3.90 -13.39
C ARG A 357 -32.78 2.97 -13.51
N MET A 358 -33.56 2.89 -12.44
CA MET A 358 -34.77 2.07 -12.33
C MET A 358 -36.00 2.85 -12.76
N GLY A 359 -36.92 2.18 -13.45
CA GLY A 359 -38.18 2.76 -13.92
C GLY A 359 -38.10 3.30 -15.35
N ALA A 360 -39.20 3.92 -15.76
CA ALA A 360 -39.40 4.44 -17.11
C ALA A 360 -39.10 5.94 -17.17
N GLU A 361 -38.55 6.37 -18.31
CA GLU A 361 -38.29 7.78 -18.58
C GLU A 361 -39.57 8.58 -18.81
N GLU A 362 -39.45 9.90 -18.67
CA GLU A 362 -40.50 10.82 -19.08
C GLU A 362 -40.69 10.73 -20.61
N GLY A 363 -41.89 10.27 -21.03
CA GLY A 363 -42.22 10.05 -22.44
C GLY A 363 -41.93 8.65 -22.99
N GLU A 364 -41.45 7.69 -22.18
CA GLU A 364 -41.31 6.31 -22.65
C GLU A 364 -42.68 5.74 -23.10
N GLN A 365 -42.73 5.21 -24.32
CA GLN A 365 -43.96 4.70 -24.91
C GLN A 365 -44.53 3.53 -24.08
N ASP A 366 -45.84 3.57 -23.83
CA ASP A 366 -46.61 2.61 -23.04
C ASP A 366 -46.25 2.58 -21.54
N ALA A 367 -45.44 3.52 -21.05
CA ALA A 367 -45.10 3.63 -19.63
C ALA A 367 -46.23 4.31 -18.82
N THR A 368 -46.56 3.72 -17.70
CA THR A 368 -47.57 4.22 -16.75
C THR A 368 -46.94 5.04 -15.62
N ASP A 369 -47.76 5.74 -14.84
CA ASP A 369 -47.29 6.49 -13.66
C ASP A 369 -46.69 5.58 -12.58
N ALA A 370 -47.10 4.31 -12.53
CA ALA A 370 -46.55 3.32 -11.61
C ALA A 370 -45.08 3.02 -11.87
N GLU A 371 -44.61 3.27 -13.08
CA GLU A 371 -43.24 3.00 -13.52
C GLU A 371 -42.34 4.23 -13.38
N LYS A 372 -42.90 5.34 -12.88
CA LYS A 372 -42.25 6.66 -12.81
C LYS A 372 -42.16 7.17 -11.36
N PRO A 373 -41.26 8.11 -11.07
CA PRO A 373 -40.18 8.58 -11.94
C PRO A 373 -39.04 7.56 -12.05
N ALA A 374 -38.27 7.67 -13.13
CA ALA A 374 -36.96 7.03 -13.19
C ALA A 374 -36.05 7.57 -12.06
N HIS A 375 -35.31 6.70 -11.38
CA HIS A 375 -34.46 7.07 -10.24
C HIS A 375 -33.23 6.16 -10.14
N TYR A 376 -32.16 6.67 -9.52
CA TYR A 376 -30.92 5.92 -9.36
C TYR A 376 -30.98 4.96 -8.17
N ILE A 377 -30.59 3.71 -8.42
CA ILE A 377 -30.38 2.68 -7.41
C ILE A 377 -28.89 2.31 -7.41
N ARG A 378 -28.31 2.12 -6.23
CA ARG A 378 -26.94 1.63 -6.07
C ARG A 378 -26.90 0.38 -5.19
N PHE A 379 -26.23 -0.66 -5.70
CA PHE A 379 -25.86 -1.86 -4.98
C PHE A 379 -24.39 -1.77 -4.58
N ASP A 380 -24.14 -1.60 -3.27
CA ASP A 380 -22.78 -1.56 -2.73
C ASP A 380 -22.08 -2.93 -2.72
N ARG A 381 -22.85 -4.01 -2.81
CA ARG A 381 -22.33 -5.38 -2.91
C ARG A 381 -23.03 -6.14 -4.02
N GLY A 382 -22.36 -7.12 -4.57
CA GLY A 382 -22.98 -8.11 -5.43
C GLY A 382 -23.93 -9.00 -4.62
N PHE A 383 -24.74 -9.75 -5.34
CA PHE A 383 -25.62 -10.78 -4.78
C PHE A 383 -25.72 -11.92 -5.79
N ALA A 384 -26.16 -13.10 -5.36
CA ALA A 384 -26.40 -14.20 -6.27
C ALA A 384 -27.89 -14.27 -6.65
N MET A 385 -28.20 -14.57 -7.91
CA MET A 385 -29.57 -14.77 -8.40
C MET A 385 -29.65 -16.12 -9.11
N SER A 386 -30.76 -16.85 -8.98
CA SER A 386 -30.91 -18.11 -9.71
C SER A 386 -30.91 -17.85 -11.22
N ARG A 387 -30.13 -18.65 -11.95
CA ARG A 387 -29.86 -18.44 -13.38
C ARG A 387 -31.11 -18.48 -14.24
N ARG A 388 -32.13 -19.18 -13.77
CA ARG A 388 -33.46 -19.31 -14.37
C ARG A 388 -34.52 -19.24 -13.26
N ALA A 389 -35.78 -19.12 -13.67
CA ALA A 389 -36.91 -19.32 -12.77
C ALA A 389 -36.85 -20.72 -12.15
N VAL A 390 -37.36 -20.85 -10.93
CA VAL A 390 -37.38 -22.13 -10.19
C VAL A 390 -38.19 -23.15 -10.98
N THR A 391 -37.66 -24.36 -11.16
CA THR A 391 -38.34 -25.39 -11.96
C THR A 391 -39.33 -26.20 -11.14
N VAL A 392 -40.21 -26.93 -11.82
CA VAL A 392 -41.13 -27.89 -11.19
C VAL A 392 -40.38 -28.93 -10.38
N ALA A 393 -39.26 -29.47 -10.86
CA ALA A 393 -38.45 -30.42 -10.10
C ALA A 393 -37.81 -29.81 -8.84
N GLU A 394 -37.32 -28.57 -8.93
CA GLU A 394 -36.77 -27.86 -7.77
C GLU A 394 -37.83 -27.58 -6.72
N PHE A 395 -39.02 -27.15 -7.14
CA PHE A 395 -40.15 -26.89 -6.26
C PHE A 395 -40.77 -28.17 -5.67
N ARG A 396 -40.78 -29.27 -6.44
CA ARG A 396 -41.21 -30.60 -5.96
C ARG A 396 -40.41 -31.04 -4.75
N ARG A 397 -39.09 -30.89 -4.78
CA ARG A 397 -38.22 -31.21 -3.63
C ARG A 397 -38.61 -30.44 -2.37
N PHE A 398 -38.97 -29.17 -2.51
CA PHE A 398 -39.48 -28.36 -1.41
C PHE A 398 -40.79 -28.93 -0.86
N VAL A 399 -41.77 -29.22 -1.73
CA VAL A 399 -43.07 -29.75 -1.32
C VAL A 399 -42.95 -31.11 -0.63
N GLU A 400 -42.17 -32.02 -1.20
CA GLU A 400 -41.94 -33.37 -0.66
C GLU A 400 -41.19 -33.35 0.68
N SER A 401 -40.15 -32.51 0.80
CA SER A 401 -39.35 -32.45 2.03
C SER A 401 -40.03 -31.69 3.18
N SER A 402 -40.82 -30.67 2.87
CA SER A 402 -41.48 -29.83 3.90
C SER A 402 -42.90 -30.27 4.24
N GLY A 403 -43.53 -31.10 3.40
CA GLY A 403 -44.96 -31.42 3.48
C GLY A 403 -45.88 -30.22 3.22
N ARG A 404 -45.34 -29.10 2.72
CA ARG A 404 -46.13 -27.89 2.46
C ARG A 404 -47.17 -28.18 1.38
N ARG A 405 -48.40 -27.72 1.58
CA ARG A 405 -49.46 -27.73 0.56
C ARG A 405 -49.56 -26.33 -0.05
N PRO A 406 -49.11 -26.06 -1.29
CA PRO A 406 -49.16 -24.72 -1.90
C PRO A 406 -50.58 -24.16 -2.08
N ARG A 407 -50.71 -22.86 -2.33
CA ARG A 407 -52.00 -22.16 -2.36
C ARG A 407 -53.01 -22.80 -3.31
N ALA A 408 -52.63 -23.11 -4.55
CA ALA A 408 -53.51 -23.73 -5.53
C ALA A 408 -53.96 -25.13 -5.10
N THR A 409 -53.06 -25.94 -4.53
CA THR A 409 -53.39 -27.27 -3.97
C THR A 409 -54.37 -27.19 -2.81
N ARG A 410 -54.27 -26.18 -1.94
CA ARG A 410 -55.23 -25.96 -0.84
C ARG A 410 -56.59 -25.50 -1.35
N ARG A 411 -56.59 -24.64 -2.38
CA ARG A 411 -57.81 -24.05 -2.96
C ARG A 411 -58.55 -25.00 -3.90
N GLY A 412 -57.84 -25.95 -4.51
CA GLY A 412 -58.38 -26.93 -5.46
C GLY A 412 -58.58 -26.40 -6.87
N HIS A 413 -58.08 -25.20 -7.20
CA HIS A 413 -58.15 -24.62 -8.53
C HIS A 413 -57.09 -23.54 -8.76
N SER A 414 -56.81 -23.25 -10.03
CA SER A 414 -55.96 -22.14 -10.47
C SER A 414 -56.43 -21.60 -11.82
N LEU A 415 -55.76 -20.56 -12.34
CA LEU A 415 -56.00 -20.02 -13.68
C LEU A 415 -55.10 -20.71 -14.71
N VAL A 416 -55.69 -21.28 -15.76
CA VAL A 416 -55.00 -21.89 -16.90
C VAL A 416 -55.32 -21.14 -18.18
N TYR A 417 -54.45 -21.24 -19.17
CA TYR A 417 -54.75 -20.80 -20.52
C TYR A 417 -55.62 -21.83 -21.23
N ASP A 418 -56.82 -21.43 -21.63
CA ASP A 418 -57.70 -22.24 -22.47
C ASP A 418 -57.51 -21.84 -23.93
N GLU A 419 -56.83 -22.69 -24.70
CA GLU A 419 -56.54 -22.43 -26.11
C GLU A 419 -57.80 -22.23 -26.95
N ARG A 420 -58.91 -22.92 -26.62
CA ARG A 420 -60.16 -22.81 -27.36
C ARG A 420 -60.75 -21.39 -27.28
N SER A 421 -60.74 -20.77 -26.11
CA SER A 421 -61.21 -19.39 -25.95
C SER A 421 -60.11 -18.34 -26.18
N GLY A 422 -58.85 -18.70 -25.98
CA GLY A 422 -57.71 -17.77 -25.92
C GLY A 422 -57.66 -16.98 -24.61
N ASN A 423 -58.40 -17.39 -23.59
CA ASN A 423 -58.52 -16.70 -22.31
C ASN A 423 -57.92 -17.49 -21.16
N PHE A 424 -57.57 -16.78 -20.09
CA PHE A 424 -57.24 -17.41 -18.82
C PHE A 424 -58.52 -17.73 -18.06
N ILE A 425 -58.78 -19.01 -17.83
CA ILE A 425 -59.98 -19.48 -17.15
C ILE A 425 -59.63 -20.20 -15.85
N ARG A 426 -60.53 -20.13 -14.88
CA ARG A 426 -60.42 -20.93 -13.67
C ARG A 426 -60.72 -22.40 -13.99
N ARG A 427 -59.81 -23.29 -13.59
CA ARG A 427 -59.97 -24.74 -13.74
C ARG A 427 -59.70 -25.46 -12.42
N SER A 428 -60.61 -26.35 -12.05
CA SER A 428 -60.47 -27.20 -10.87
C SER A 428 -59.38 -28.26 -11.06
N GLY A 429 -58.76 -28.69 -9.97
CA GLY A 429 -57.70 -29.72 -9.97
C GLY A 429 -56.35 -29.24 -10.47
N VAL A 430 -56.17 -27.95 -10.72
CA VAL A 430 -54.91 -27.35 -11.19
C VAL A 430 -54.11 -26.83 -10.01
N ASP A 431 -52.83 -27.21 -9.95
CA ASP A 431 -51.88 -26.75 -8.94
C ASP A 431 -50.45 -26.61 -9.48
N TRP A 432 -49.44 -26.52 -8.60
CA TRP A 432 -48.04 -26.30 -8.96
C TRP A 432 -47.42 -27.40 -9.83
N GLN A 433 -48.02 -28.60 -9.85
CA GLN A 433 -47.61 -29.70 -10.73
C GLN A 433 -48.16 -29.54 -12.14
N SER A 434 -49.08 -28.59 -12.35
CA SER A 434 -49.72 -28.35 -13.62
C SER A 434 -48.93 -27.32 -14.46
N GLY A 435 -48.92 -27.52 -15.76
CA GLY A 435 -48.43 -26.58 -16.76
C GLY A 435 -49.49 -25.54 -17.10
N TYR A 436 -49.16 -24.66 -18.04
CA TYR A 436 -49.96 -23.49 -18.38
C TYR A 436 -51.39 -23.81 -18.87
N ASP A 437 -51.61 -24.99 -19.46
CA ASP A 437 -52.89 -25.49 -19.98
C ASP A 437 -53.66 -26.36 -18.96
N GLY A 438 -53.08 -26.58 -17.77
CA GLY A 438 -53.62 -27.42 -16.70
C GLY A 438 -53.29 -28.90 -16.82
N ARG A 439 -52.45 -29.32 -17.78
CA ARG A 439 -51.90 -30.70 -17.82
C ARG A 439 -50.70 -30.81 -16.90
N LEU A 440 -50.17 -32.02 -16.68
CA LEU A 440 -48.97 -32.22 -15.88
C LEU A 440 -47.77 -31.49 -16.52
N ALA A 441 -47.04 -30.70 -15.73
CA ALA A 441 -45.83 -30.01 -16.17
C ALA A 441 -44.62 -30.95 -16.16
N ALA A 442 -43.72 -30.75 -17.13
CA ALA A 442 -42.41 -31.40 -17.12
C ALA A 442 -41.49 -30.78 -16.05
N ASP A 443 -40.48 -31.55 -15.65
CA ASP A 443 -39.60 -31.23 -14.52
C ASP A 443 -38.70 -30.01 -14.70
N ASP A 444 -38.35 -29.70 -15.94
CA ASP A 444 -37.49 -28.59 -16.37
C ASP A 444 -38.26 -27.30 -16.72
N GLN A 445 -39.59 -27.36 -16.71
CA GLN A 445 -40.46 -26.20 -16.87
C GLN A 445 -40.40 -25.31 -15.62
N PRO A 446 -40.58 -23.98 -15.77
CA PRO A 446 -40.75 -23.10 -14.62
C PRO A 446 -41.99 -23.51 -13.83
N VAL A 447 -41.89 -23.48 -12.50
CA VAL A 447 -43.06 -23.75 -11.64
C VAL A 447 -44.08 -22.63 -11.80
N LEU A 448 -45.34 -23.01 -12.01
CA LEU A 448 -46.48 -22.11 -12.19
C LEU A 448 -47.52 -22.34 -11.09
N HIS A 449 -48.60 -21.55 -11.11
CA HIS A 449 -49.71 -21.70 -10.17
C HIS A 449 -49.30 -21.57 -8.69
N VAL A 450 -48.20 -20.87 -8.43
CA VAL A 450 -47.68 -20.56 -7.09
C VAL A 450 -48.01 -19.12 -6.73
N SER A 451 -48.40 -18.91 -5.47
CA SER A 451 -48.57 -17.57 -4.90
C SER A 451 -47.23 -17.00 -4.45
N VAL A 452 -47.15 -15.70 -4.21
CA VAL A 452 -45.95 -15.07 -3.63
C VAL A 452 -45.58 -15.71 -2.29
N HIS A 453 -46.56 -16.13 -1.49
CA HIS A 453 -46.33 -16.80 -0.21
C HIS A 453 -45.79 -18.22 -0.34
N ASP A 454 -46.10 -18.91 -1.44
CA ASP A 454 -45.49 -20.21 -1.73
C ASP A 454 -44.03 -20.02 -2.18
N ALA A 455 -43.76 -18.95 -2.93
CA ALA A 455 -42.43 -18.58 -3.39
C ALA A 455 -41.51 -18.10 -2.23
N GLU A 456 -42.02 -17.27 -1.32
CA GLU A 456 -41.34 -16.87 -0.08
C GLU A 456 -41.00 -18.10 0.77
N ALA A 457 -41.95 -19.01 0.94
CA ALA A 457 -41.72 -20.22 1.72
C ALA A 457 -40.70 -21.18 1.11
N TYR A 458 -40.63 -21.25 -0.23
CA TYR A 458 -39.56 -21.98 -0.92
C TYR A 458 -38.19 -21.36 -0.62
N ALA A 459 -38.08 -20.02 -0.66
CA ALA A 459 -36.83 -19.33 -0.35
C ALA A 459 -36.42 -19.48 1.13
N ASP A 460 -37.38 -19.43 2.06
CA ASP A 460 -37.14 -19.70 3.48
C ASP A 460 -36.66 -21.13 3.71
N TRP A 461 -37.27 -22.10 3.01
CA TRP A 461 -36.82 -23.49 3.04
C TRP A 461 -35.40 -23.65 2.50
N LEU A 462 -35.05 -23.02 1.38
CA LEU A 462 -33.68 -23.01 0.89
C LEU A 462 -32.71 -22.43 1.92
N SER A 463 -33.10 -21.38 2.63
CA SER A 463 -32.27 -20.80 3.69
C SER A 463 -32.01 -21.80 4.81
N GLN A 464 -33.04 -22.53 5.24
CA GLN A 464 -32.91 -23.57 6.26
C GLN A 464 -32.05 -24.75 5.78
N GLN A 465 -32.18 -25.14 4.51
CA GLN A 465 -31.45 -26.27 3.94
C GLN A 465 -29.95 -25.99 3.72
N THR A 466 -29.58 -24.73 3.50
CA THR A 466 -28.21 -24.34 3.10
C THR A 466 -27.46 -23.55 4.17
N GLY A 467 -28.18 -22.96 5.12
CA GLY A 467 -27.62 -21.98 6.07
C GLY A 467 -27.32 -20.61 5.44
N ALA A 468 -27.61 -20.41 4.15
CA ALA A 468 -27.42 -19.14 3.45
C ALA A 468 -28.74 -18.33 3.42
N GLY A 469 -28.65 -17.00 3.30
CA GLY A 469 -29.84 -16.14 3.26
C GLY A 469 -30.47 -16.09 1.86
N TYR A 470 -31.36 -17.02 1.56
CA TYR A 470 -32.20 -17.03 0.35
C TYR A 470 -33.49 -16.23 0.55
N ARG A 471 -33.92 -15.53 -0.50
CA ARG A 471 -35.19 -14.78 -0.54
C ARG A 471 -35.66 -14.55 -1.98
N LEU A 472 -36.83 -13.94 -2.15
CA LEU A 472 -37.20 -13.37 -3.44
C LEU A 472 -36.34 -12.13 -3.76
N PRO A 473 -36.05 -11.85 -5.04
CA PRO A 473 -35.43 -10.59 -5.44
C PRO A 473 -36.32 -9.41 -5.01
N SER A 474 -35.71 -8.28 -4.68
CA SER A 474 -36.44 -7.02 -4.71
C SER A 474 -36.79 -6.66 -6.15
N GLU A 475 -37.75 -5.77 -6.34
CA GLU A 475 -38.09 -5.24 -7.65
C GLU A 475 -36.88 -4.56 -8.30
N ALA A 476 -36.09 -3.83 -7.50
CA ALA A 476 -34.87 -3.18 -7.96
C ALA A 476 -33.81 -4.20 -8.39
N GLU A 477 -33.59 -5.27 -7.64
CA GLU A 477 -32.67 -6.35 -8.02
C GLU A 477 -33.11 -7.04 -9.32
N PHE A 478 -34.42 -7.27 -9.48
CA PHE A 478 -34.97 -7.86 -10.70
C PHE A 478 -34.73 -6.96 -11.92
N GLU A 479 -35.08 -5.67 -11.84
CA GLU A 479 -34.90 -4.76 -12.98
C GLU A 479 -33.42 -4.53 -13.29
N TYR A 480 -32.57 -4.46 -12.27
CA TYR A 480 -31.11 -4.36 -12.44
C TYR A 480 -30.56 -5.57 -13.20
N ALA A 481 -30.92 -6.76 -12.73
CA ALA A 481 -30.55 -8.03 -13.34
C ALA A 481 -31.13 -8.19 -14.76
N LEU A 482 -32.34 -7.71 -15.00
CA LEU A 482 -33.01 -7.72 -16.30
C LEU A 482 -32.25 -6.86 -17.32
N ARG A 483 -31.88 -5.64 -16.91
CA ARG A 483 -31.18 -4.68 -17.75
C ARG A 483 -29.73 -5.06 -18.02
N ALA A 484 -29.06 -5.72 -17.07
CA ALA A 484 -27.69 -6.23 -17.20
C ALA A 484 -26.67 -5.22 -17.79
N GLY A 485 -26.80 -3.95 -17.38
CA GLY A 485 -25.99 -2.82 -17.86
C GLY A 485 -26.61 -2.00 -19.00
N GLY A 486 -27.72 -2.44 -19.60
CA GLY A 486 -28.48 -1.69 -20.60
C GLY A 486 -29.44 -0.64 -20.01
N SER A 487 -29.84 0.33 -20.82
CA SER A 487 -30.74 1.42 -20.43
C SER A 487 -31.95 1.59 -21.36
N GLY A 488 -32.13 0.69 -22.33
CA GLY A 488 -33.20 0.78 -23.32
C GLY A 488 -34.59 0.49 -22.74
N ARG A 489 -35.59 0.73 -23.57
CA ARG A 489 -37.00 0.43 -23.31
C ARG A 489 -37.22 -1.07 -23.06
N PHE A 490 -36.53 -1.93 -23.80
CA PHE A 490 -36.55 -3.39 -23.63
C PHE A 490 -35.22 -3.89 -23.07
N PRO A 491 -35.17 -5.13 -22.53
CA PRO A 491 -33.91 -5.75 -22.10
C PRO A 491 -32.86 -5.88 -23.21
N TRP A 492 -33.29 -5.88 -24.48
CA TRP A 492 -32.41 -5.93 -25.66
C TRP A 492 -32.14 -4.55 -26.31
N GLY A 493 -32.55 -3.45 -25.66
CA GLY A 493 -32.42 -2.09 -26.20
C GLY A 493 -33.77 -1.52 -26.68
N ASP A 494 -33.73 -0.68 -27.70
CA ASP A 494 -34.92 0.08 -28.16
C ASP A 494 -35.55 -0.48 -29.45
N ALA A 495 -34.99 -1.58 -29.99
CA ALA A 495 -35.53 -2.21 -31.19
C ALA A 495 -36.94 -2.75 -30.93
N ALA A 496 -37.89 -2.38 -31.80
CA ALA A 496 -39.29 -2.78 -31.67
C ALA A 496 -39.52 -4.29 -31.79
N THR A 497 -38.66 -5.00 -32.52
CA THR A 497 -38.70 -6.46 -32.65
C THR A 497 -37.56 -7.07 -31.82
N PRO A 498 -37.83 -8.09 -30.98
CA PRO A 498 -36.78 -8.76 -30.23
C PRO A 498 -35.77 -9.44 -31.17
N PRO A 499 -34.47 -9.49 -30.80
CA PRO A 499 -33.49 -10.21 -31.59
C PRO A 499 -33.79 -11.72 -31.59
N LYS A 500 -33.41 -12.41 -32.66
CA LYS A 500 -33.65 -13.87 -32.78
C LYS A 500 -33.05 -14.63 -31.60
N GLY A 501 -33.89 -15.42 -30.93
CA GLY A 501 -33.50 -16.23 -29.78
C GLY A 501 -33.34 -15.43 -28.49
N PHE A 502 -33.94 -14.24 -28.38
CA PHE A 502 -33.97 -13.45 -27.15
C PHE A 502 -34.66 -14.20 -26.00
N GLY A 503 -35.88 -14.67 -26.22
CA GLY A 503 -36.72 -15.20 -25.15
C GLY A 503 -38.08 -15.68 -25.65
N ASN A 504 -38.88 -16.25 -24.75
CA ASN A 504 -40.24 -16.67 -25.04
C ASN A 504 -41.25 -15.52 -24.84
N LEU A 505 -41.82 -15.01 -25.93
CA LEU A 505 -42.66 -13.81 -25.99
C LEU A 505 -43.75 -13.99 -27.06
N ALA A 506 -44.85 -13.24 -26.99
CA ALA A 506 -45.89 -13.33 -28.00
C ALA A 506 -45.42 -12.75 -29.35
N GLY A 507 -45.01 -13.62 -30.28
CA GLY A 507 -44.60 -13.26 -31.64
C GLY A 507 -45.69 -13.45 -32.68
N SER A 508 -45.62 -12.68 -33.77
CA SER A 508 -46.57 -12.81 -34.89
C SER A 508 -46.33 -14.05 -35.77
N ARG A 509 -45.22 -14.77 -35.56
CA ARG A 509 -44.88 -16.00 -36.30
C ARG A 509 -45.18 -17.27 -35.49
N ASP A 510 -45.56 -17.13 -34.23
CA ASP A 510 -45.91 -18.27 -33.38
C ASP A 510 -47.37 -18.65 -33.58
N VAL A 511 -47.61 -19.93 -33.78
CA VAL A 511 -48.94 -20.50 -34.02
C VAL A 511 -49.17 -21.63 -33.04
N SER A 512 -50.33 -21.63 -32.40
CA SER A 512 -50.72 -22.67 -31.45
C SER A 512 -50.91 -24.03 -32.13
N PRO A 513 -50.90 -25.15 -31.38
CA PRO A 513 -51.19 -26.48 -31.95
C PRO A 513 -52.52 -26.58 -32.70
N SER A 514 -53.54 -25.80 -32.29
CA SER A 514 -54.84 -25.71 -32.98
C SER A 514 -54.92 -24.62 -34.06
N GLY A 515 -53.81 -23.95 -34.39
CA GLY A 515 -53.76 -22.95 -35.47
C GLY A 515 -54.08 -21.51 -35.06
N ARG A 516 -54.02 -21.18 -33.75
CA ARG A 516 -54.29 -19.80 -33.29
C ARG A 516 -53.06 -18.92 -33.37
N ASN A 517 -53.32 -17.63 -33.55
CA ASN A 517 -52.32 -16.57 -33.48
C ASN A 517 -52.53 -15.75 -32.20
N TRP A 518 -51.45 -15.19 -31.68
CA TRP A 518 -51.50 -14.21 -30.60
C TRP A 518 -52.09 -12.87 -31.08
N ASN A 519 -52.71 -12.14 -30.15
CA ASN A 519 -53.14 -10.75 -30.36
C ASN A 519 -52.17 -9.80 -29.64
N ASN A 520 -51.92 -8.61 -30.19
CA ASN A 520 -50.99 -7.60 -29.65
C ASN A 520 -49.56 -8.15 -29.42
N VAL A 521 -48.86 -8.39 -30.53
CA VAL A 521 -47.63 -9.19 -30.62
C VAL A 521 -46.42 -8.39 -31.10
N PHE A 522 -45.24 -8.98 -30.96
CA PHE A 522 -44.06 -8.54 -31.69
C PHE A 522 -44.13 -8.93 -33.16
N ALA A 523 -44.28 -7.94 -34.04
CA ALA A 523 -44.30 -8.14 -35.48
C ALA A 523 -42.97 -8.72 -35.98
N GLY A 524 -43.06 -9.80 -36.76
CA GLY A 524 -41.90 -10.47 -37.35
C GLY A 524 -41.08 -11.31 -36.36
N TYR A 525 -41.53 -11.46 -35.11
CA TYR A 525 -40.92 -12.33 -34.11
C TYR A 525 -41.59 -13.69 -34.06
N GLY A 526 -40.80 -14.71 -33.73
CA GLY A 526 -41.28 -16.05 -33.39
C GLY A 526 -40.19 -16.82 -32.66
N ASP A 527 -40.58 -17.55 -31.63
CA ASP A 527 -39.71 -18.36 -30.79
C ASP A 527 -40.03 -19.86 -30.86
N GLY A 528 -41.16 -20.22 -31.47
CA GLY A 528 -41.58 -21.60 -31.66
C GLY A 528 -42.31 -22.22 -30.46
N TRP A 529 -42.67 -21.41 -29.45
CA TRP A 529 -43.34 -21.87 -28.25
C TRP A 529 -44.75 -21.27 -28.13
N TRP A 530 -45.70 -22.13 -27.78
CA TRP A 530 -47.04 -21.73 -27.35
C TRP A 530 -47.22 -22.20 -25.91
N GLY A 531 -46.99 -21.30 -24.96
CA GLY A 531 -46.80 -21.65 -23.55
C GLY A 531 -45.36 -21.40 -23.11
N PRO A 532 -45.04 -21.63 -21.82
CA PRO A 532 -43.68 -21.57 -21.34
C PRO A 532 -42.78 -22.61 -22.01
N ALA A 533 -41.51 -22.25 -22.18
CA ALA A 533 -40.43 -23.12 -22.60
C ALA A 533 -39.69 -23.64 -21.36
N PRO A 534 -38.98 -24.78 -21.46
CA PRO A 534 -38.04 -25.21 -20.42
C PRO A 534 -37.09 -24.08 -20.01
N GLY A 535 -36.83 -23.95 -18.71
CA GLY A 535 -36.01 -22.85 -18.21
C GLY A 535 -34.58 -22.91 -18.76
N GLY A 536 -34.08 -21.80 -19.31
CA GLY A 536 -32.74 -21.73 -19.91
C GLY A 536 -32.69 -22.09 -21.40
N THR A 537 -33.82 -22.13 -22.10
CA THR A 537 -33.89 -22.45 -23.55
C THR A 537 -33.25 -21.36 -24.41
N PHE A 538 -33.40 -20.09 -24.03
CA PHE A 538 -32.97 -18.94 -24.83
C PHE A 538 -31.58 -18.44 -24.44
N LYS A 539 -31.09 -17.42 -25.15
CA LYS A 539 -29.79 -16.83 -24.82
C LYS A 539 -29.85 -16.13 -23.45
N PRO A 540 -28.86 -16.33 -22.57
CA PRO A 540 -28.80 -15.55 -21.35
C PRO A 540 -28.43 -14.09 -21.67
N ASN A 541 -28.76 -13.18 -20.76
CA ASN A 541 -28.30 -11.79 -20.84
C ASN A 541 -26.79 -11.66 -20.56
N ALA A 542 -26.27 -10.43 -20.58
CA ALA A 542 -24.84 -10.14 -20.40
C ALA A 542 -24.25 -10.63 -19.06
N TRP A 543 -25.09 -10.96 -18.08
CA TRP A 543 -24.68 -11.48 -16.77
C TRP A 543 -24.97 -12.98 -16.60
N GLY A 544 -25.37 -13.68 -17.66
CA GLY A 544 -25.57 -15.13 -17.62
C GLY A 544 -26.91 -15.58 -17.03
N LEU A 545 -27.87 -14.67 -16.90
CA LEU A 545 -29.25 -14.96 -16.46
C LEU A 545 -30.14 -15.25 -17.66
N TYR A 546 -30.89 -16.33 -17.58
CA TYR A 546 -31.84 -16.79 -18.58
C TYR A 546 -33.25 -16.27 -18.31
N ASP A 547 -33.99 -16.15 -19.41
CA ASP A 547 -35.42 -15.88 -19.46
C ASP A 547 -35.85 -14.56 -18.76
N MET A 548 -34.90 -13.70 -18.38
CA MET A 548 -35.19 -12.39 -17.80
C MET A 548 -36.00 -11.55 -18.80
N GLY A 549 -37.22 -11.16 -18.42
CA GLY A 549 -38.07 -10.38 -19.33
C GLY A 549 -38.83 -11.22 -20.35
N SER A 550 -38.92 -12.54 -20.17
CA SER A 550 -39.59 -13.47 -21.07
C SER A 550 -40.04 -14.74 -20.33
N ASN A 551 -40.63 -15.69 -21.05
CA ASN A 551 -41.05 -17.00 -20.55
C ASN A 551 -42.15 -16.93 -19.49
N VAL A 552 -41.85 -16.56 -18.24
CA VAL A 552 -42.84 -16.38 -17.17
C VAL A 552 -42.62 -15.06 -16.48
N SER A 553 -43.72 -14.43 -16.04
CA SER A 553 -43.59 -13.29 -15.15
C SER A 553 -43.22 -13.78 -13.77
N GLU A 554 -42.57 -12.93 -12.99
CA GLU A 554 -41.93 -13.38 -11.76
C GLU A 554 -42.35 -12.54 -10.56
N TRP A 555 -42.69 -13.23 -9.49
CA TRP A 555 -42.90 -12.62 -8.18
C TRP A 555 -41.60 -12.01 -7.66
N VAL A 556 -41.72 -10.78 -7.13
CA VAL A 556 -40.66 -10.10 -6.38
C VAL A 556 -41.12 -9.82 -4.94
N ALA A 557 -40.18 -9.47 -4.07
CA ALA A 557 -40.45 -9.24 -2.65
C ALA A 557 -41.31 -8.00 -2.38
N ASP A 558 -41.35 -7.03 -3.29
CA ASP A 558 -41.95 -5.72 -3.05
C ASP A 558 -43.49 -5.77 -2.97
N CYS A 559 -44.03 -4.91 -2.11
CA CYS A 559 -45.44 -4.55 -2.15
C CYS A 559 -45.71 -3.62 -3.34
N TRP A 560 -46.95 -3.61 -3.83
CA TRP A 560 -47.31 -2.69 -4.90
C TRP A 560 -47.43 -1.24 -4.40
N HIS A 561 -46.87 -0.31 -5.18
CA HIS A 561 -47.06 1.14 -5.03
C HIS A 561 -47.31 1.76 -6.39
N ALA A 562 -48.21 2.75 -6.45
CA ALA A 562 -48.64 3.38 -7.70
C ALA A 562 -47.64 4.39 -8.29
N SER A 563 -46.44 4.55 -7.71
CA SER A 563 -45.32 5.34 -8.25
C SER A 563 -44.02 5.07 -7.47
N TYR A 564 -42.88 5.52 -7.99
CA TYR A 564 -41.56 5.43 -7.34
C TYR A 564 -41.14 6.67 -6.53
N ARG A 565 -42.03 7.65 -6.28
CA ARG A 565 -41.67 8.92 -5.61
C ARG A 565 -41.04 8.79 -4.21
N ARG A 566 -41.10 7.61 -3.60
CA ARG A 566 -40.51 7.28 -2.28
C ARG A 566 -39.88 5.89 -2.27
N ALA A 567 -39.51 5.38 -3.43
CA ALA A 567 -38.87 4.09 -3.53
C ALA A 567 -37.49 4.12 -2.82
N PRO A 568 -37.08 3.02 -2.16
CA PRO A 568 -35.72 2.89 -1.65
C PRO A 568 -34.68 3.03 -2.76
N THR A 569 -33.49 3.57 -2.43
CA THR A 569 -32.41 3.84 -3.41
C THR A 569 -31.22 2.87 -3.31
N ASP A 570 -31.27 1.94 -2.36
CA ASP A 570 -30.22 0.98 -2.02
C ASP A 570 -30.55 -0.46 -2.42
N GLY A 571 -31.65 -0.64 -3.19
CA GLY A 571 -32.04 -1.93 -3.75
C GLY A 571 -32.79 -2.85 -2.79
N VAL A 572 -33.09 -2.42 -1.56
CA VAL A 572 -33.94 -3.18 -0.64
C VAL A 572 -35.39 -3.23 -1.14
N ALA A 573 -36.10 -4.31 -0.82
CA ALA A 573 -37.51 -4.44 -1.19
C ALA A 573 -38.38 -3.40 -0.47
N TRP A 574 -39.25 -2.72 -1.22
CA TRP A 574 -40.23 -1.80 -0.69
C TRP A 574 -41.42 -2.57 -0.09
N PHE A 575 -41.25 -3.01 1.15
CA PHE A 575 -42.19 -3.88 1.83
C PHE A 575 -42.99 -3.16 2.93
N ASN A 576 -44.31 -3.35 2.92
CA ASN A 576 -45.24 -2.88 3.94
C ASN A 576 -45.97 -4.09 4.55
N PRO A 577 -45.90 -4.31 5.88
CA PRO A 577 -46.59 -5.42 6.53
C PRO A 577 -48.10 -5.44 6.19
N GLY A 578 -48.60 -6.62 5.81
CA GLY A 578 -50.02 -6.82 5.49
C GLY A 578 -50.46 -6.34 4.10
N CYS A 579 -49.54 -6.00 3.19
CA CYS A 579 -49.91 -5.62 1.83
C CYS A 579 -50.59 -6.78 1.08
N ARG A 580 -51.75 -6.48 0.47
CA ARG A 580 -52.58 -7.45 -0.26
C ARG A 580 -52.18 -7.59 -1.74
N ALA A 581 -51.41 -6.64 -2.24
CA ALA A 581 -50.92 -6.64 -3.62
C ALA A 581 -49.40 -6.60 -3.63
N ARG A 582 -48.81 -7.50 -4.43
CA ARG A 582 -47.38 -7.63 -4.67
C ARG A 582 -47.07 -7.34 -6.12
N VAL A 583 -45.81 -7.04 -6.37
CA VAL A 583 -45.30 -6.73 -7.70
C VAL A 583 -44.98 -8.03 -8.45
N VAL A 584 -45.35 -8.06 -9.73
CA VAL A 584 -44.90 -9.04 -10.71
C VAL A 584 -44.11 -8.33 -11.82
N ARG A 585 -43.00 -8.92 -12.25
CA ARG A 585 -42.07 -8.36 -13.24
C ARG A 585 -41.82 -9.30 -14.42
N GLY A 586 -41.22 -8.78 -15.49
CA GLY A 586 -40.50 -9.60 -16.47
C GLY A 586 -41.31 -10.19 -17.64
N GLY A 587 -42.55 -9.74 -17.90
CA GLY A 587 -43.34 -10.26 -19.03
C GLY A 587 -43.54 -11.79 -19.01
N SER A 588 -44.12 -12.40 -20.03
CA SER A 588 -44.28 -13.85 -20.13
C SER A 588 -44.42 -14.28 -21.59
N TRP A 589 -44.53 -15.59 -21.83
CA TRP A 589 -44.83 -16.22 -23.12
C TRP A 589 -46.08 -15.69 -23.84
N ALA A 590 -46.94 -14.94 -23.16
CA ALA A 590 -48.16 -14.33 -23.71
C ALA A 590 -48.19 -12.81 -23.48
N SER A 591 -47.04 -12.18 -23.20
CA SER A 591 -46.94 -10.73 -23.01
C SER A 591 -46.88 -9.99 -24.33
N SER A 592 -47.61 -8.88 -24.37
CA SER A 592 -47.52 -7.89 -25.43
C SER A 592 -46.22 -7.09 -25.38
N PRO A 593 -45.89 -6.30 -26.43
CA PRO A 593 -44.75 -5.38 -26.40
C PRO A 593 -44.76 -4.43 -25.20
N ALA A 594 -45.91 -3.84 -24.86
CA ALA A 594 -46.03 -2.94 -23.71
C ALA A 594 -45.67 -3.62 -22.37
N GLN A 595 -45.92 -4.93 -22.24
CA GLN A 595 -45.64 -5.72 -21.04
C GLN A 595 -44.23 -6.32 -20.98
N SER A 596 -43.47 -6.18 -22.07
CA SER A 596 -42.12 -6.75 -22.19
C SER A 596 -41.03 -5.68 -22.00
N ARG A 597 -41.42 -4.43 -21.71
CA ARG A 597 -40.50 -3.33 -21.39
C ARG A 597 -39.74 -3.63 -20.11
N ALA A 598 -38.51 -3.14 -20.03
CA ALA A 598 -37.65 -3.36 -18.88
C ALA A 598 -38.25 -2.77 -17.59
N ALA A 599 -38.92 -1.62 -17.69
CA ALA A 599 -39.57 -0.93 -16.58
C ALA A 599 -40.96 -1.50 -16.21
N TRP A 600 -41.52 -2.40 -17.02
CA TRP A 600 -42.89 -2.88 -16.83
C TRP A 600 -43.06 -3.63 -15.51
N ARG A 601 -44.15 -3.32 -14.82
CA ARG A 601 -44.56 -3.91 -13.55
C ARG A 601 -46.07 -4.05 -13.48
N SER A 602 -46.54 -5.04 -12.72
CA SER A 602 -47.97 -5.26 -12.50
C SER A 602 -48.31 -5.46 -11.04
N SER A 603 -49.40 -4.81 -10.61
CA SER A 603 -50.06 -5.07 -9.32
C SER A 603 -50.79 -6.39 -9.37
N THR A 604 -50.55 -7.26 -8.41
CA THR A 604 -51.18 -8.58 -8.38
C THR A 604 -51.53 -8.96 -6.95
N ASP A 605 -52.73 -9.52 -6.73
CA ASP A 605 -53.14 -10.02 -5.42
C ASP A 605 -52.19 -11.11 -4.90
N SER A 606 -51.78 -11.02 -3.63
CA SER A 606 -50.78 -11.91 -3.03
C SER A 606 -51.20 -13.39 -3.05
N ASP A 607 -52.49 -13.70 -3.06
CA ASP A 607 -53.04 -15.06 -3.08
C ASP A 607 -53.31 -15.59 -4.51
N MET A 608 -52.96 -14.79 -5.54
CA MET A 608 -53.16 -15.14 -6.94
C MET A 608 -52.25 -16.31 -7.36
N THR A 609 -52.82 -17.24 -8.13
CA THR A 609 -52.11 -18.36 -8.76
C THR A 609 -52.48 -18.44 -10.24
N ASN A 610 -51.50 -18.47 -11.15
CA ASN A 610 -51.72 -18.32 -12.59
C ASN A 610 -50.68 -19.08 -13.42
N ALA A 611 -51.11 -19.52 -14.61
CA ALA A 611 -50.32 -20.15 -15.68
C ALA A 611 -49.22 -19.27 -16.34
N ARG A 612 -49.04 -18.03 -15.90
CA ARG A 612 -48.02 -17.10 -16.42
C ARG A 612 -47.02 -16.61 -15.38
N VAL A 613 -47.24 -16.91 -14.10
CA VAL A 613 -46.44 -16.35 -13.02
C VAL A 613 -45.70 -17.45 -12.28
N GLY A 614 -44.37 -17.38 -12.34
CA GLY A 614 -43.44 -18.17 -11.54
C GLY A 614 -42.62 -17.25 -10.63
N PHE A 615 -41.40 -17.65 -10.31
CA PHE A 615 -40.47 -16.84 -9.54
C PHE A 615 -39.03 -17.35 -9.67
N ARG A 616 -38.10 -16.49 -9.25
CA ARG A 616 -36.69 -16.83 -9.04
C ARG A 616 -36.26 -16.40 -7.65
N VAL A 617 -35.09 -16.84 -7.21
CA VAL A 617 -34.56 -16.52 -5.88
C VAL A 617 -33.25 -15.77 -5.98
N VAL A 618 -32.96 -14.99 -4.94
CA VAL A 618 -31.64 -14.39 -4.71
C VAL A 618 -31.08 -14.87 -3.37
N ARG A 619 -29.76 -14.73 -3.23
CA ARG A 619 -29.00 -15.17 -2.07
C ARG A 619 -27.87 -14.18 -1.79
N GLY A 620 -27.65 -13.86 -0.51
CA GLY A 620 -26.45 -13.11 -0.09
C GLY A 620 -25.15 -13.87 -0.41
N ILE A 621 -24.05 -13.13 -0.60
CA ILE A 621 -22.72 -13.67 -0.92
C ILE A 621 -21.66 -13.24 0.10
#